data_AF-A0A3M1NB29-F1
#
_entry.id   AF-A0A3M1NB29-F1
#
_cell.length_a   1.000
_cell.length_b   1.000
_cell.length_c   1.000
_cell.angle_alpha   90.00
_cell.angle_beta   90.00
_cell.angle_gamma   90.00
#
_symmetry.space_group_name_H-M   'P 1'
#
loop_
_entity.id
_entity.type
_entity.pdbx_description
1 polymer ?
#
loop_
_entity_poly.entity_id
_entity_poly.type
_entity_poly.pdbx_seq_one_letter_code
_entity_poly.pdbx_strand_id
1 'polypeptide(L)' 'PDADGPVNMGGMQIEFDITGTQKGTAVMDVSTGLIVEATSEQEVSGDMVVNDGAMTWPLVLTTKTMVTMEK' A
#
# COMPACT_ATOMS: atom_id res chain seq x y z
N PRO A 1 -4.22 5.98 29.44
CA PRO A 1 -5.42 5.57 28.69
C PRO A 1 -5.03 5.38 27.23
N ASP A 2 -4.81 4.12 26.88
CA ASP A 2 -4.25 3.67 25.62
C ASP A 2 -5.23 3.95 24.48
N ALA A 3 -4.85 4.84 23.56
CA ALA A 3 -5.60 5.10 22.35
C ALA A 3 -5.00 4.30 21.18
N ASP A 4 -4.93 2.98 21.34
CA ASP A 4 -4.40 2.05 20.32
C ASP A 4 -5.52 1.51 19.41
N GLY A 5 -6.50 2.35 19.09
CA GLY A 5 -7.62 2.00 18.22
C GLY A 5 -7.68 2.93 16.99
N PRO A 6 -8.19 2.45 15.84
CA PRO A 6 -8.38 3.31 14.67
C PRO A 6 -9.25 4.51 15.02
N VAL A 7 -8.70 5.71 14.85
CA VAL A 7 -9.39 6.98 15.15
C VAL A 7 -10.24 7.37 13.94
N ASN A 8 -11.55 7.51 14.15
CA ASN A 8 -12.43 8.09 13.14
C ASN A 8 -12.20 9.62 13.09
N MET A 9 -11.55 10.08 12.04
CA MET A 9 -11.12 11.47 11.83
C MET A 9 -12.24 12.38 11.28
N GLY A 10 -13.52 12.02 11.48
CA GLY A 10 -14.68 12.65 10.85
C GLY A 10 -14.66 14.18 10.86
N GLY A 11 -14.78 14.78 9.66
CA GLY A 11 -14.80 16.24 9.45
C GLY A 11 -13.43 16.91 9.27
N MET A 12 -12.32 16.16 9.30
CA MET A 12 -10.98 16.70 9.03
C MET A 12 -10.60 16.55 7.55
N GLN A 13 -9.94 17.58 7.01
CA GLN A 13 -9.30 17.49 5.71
C GLN A 13 -7.97 16.76 5.87
N ILE A 14 -7.80 15.67 5.11
CA ILE A 14 -6.59 14.84 5.11
C ILE A 14 -5.97 14.93 3.72
N GLU A 15 -4.70 15.27 3.66
CA GLU A 15 -3.87 15.26 2.46
C GLU A 15 -2.76 14.22 2.63
N PHE A 16 -2.43 13.54 1.54
CA PHE A 16 -1.36 12.54 1.50
C PHE A 16 -0.30 13.03 0.52
N ASP A 17 0.87 13.39 1.02
CA ASP A 17 2.05 13.64 0.20
C ASP A 17 2.92 12.40 0.26
N ILE A 18 2.74 11.49 -0.71
CA ILE A 18 3.38 10.18 -0.71
C ILE A 18 4.12 9.93 -2.01
N THR A 19 5.25 9.23 -1.89
CA THR A 19 6.05 8.71 -2.99
C THR A 19 6.24 7.21 -2.80
N GLY A 20 6.61 6.50 -3.87
CA GLY A 20 6.82 5.07 -3.75
C GLY A 20 7.41 4.41 -4.96
N THR A 21 7.76 3.14 -4.78
CA THR A 21 8.19 2.25 -5.86
C THR A 21 7.31 1.02 -5.90
N GLN A 22 7.11 0.49 -7.11
CA GLN A 22 6.48 -0.79 -7.33
C GLN A 22 7.38 -1.64 -8.22
N LYS A 23 7.60 -2.89 -7.81
CA LYS A 23 8.33 -3.90 -8.56
C LYS A 23 7.62 -5.24 -8.45
N GLY A 24 7.75 -6.09 -9.46
CA GLY A 24 7.11 -7.39 -9.45
C GLY A 24 7.69 -8.34 -10.47
N THR A 25 7.32 -9.61 -10.32
CA THR A 25 7.65 -10.68 -11.25
C THR A 25 6.39 -11.48 -11.58
N ALA A 26 6.39 -12.14 -12.74
CA ALA A 26 5.32 -13.06 -13.13
C ALA A 26 5.91 -14.29 -13.81
N VAL A 27 5.30 -15.45 -13.55
CA VAL A 27 5.65 -16.73 -14.17
C VAL A 27 4.49 -17.13 -15.09
N MET A 28 4.81 -17.41 -16.35
CA MET A 28 3.84 -17.84 -17.36
C MET A 28 4.03 -19.31 -17.70
N ASP A 29 2.92 -20.06 -17.75
CA ASP A 29 2.87 -21.39 -18.36
C ASP A 29 2.85 -21.23 -19.88
N VAL A 30 3.98 -21.54 -20.53
CA VAL A 30 4.16 -21.38 -21.99
C VAL A 30 3.18 -22.25 -22.79
N SER A 31 2.71 -23.37 -22.23
CA SER A 31 1.78 -24.26 -22.93
C SER A 31 0.36 -23.71 -23.03
N THR A 32 -0.05 -22.90 -22.05
CA THR A 32 -1.39 -22.30 -21.97
C THR A 32 -1.38 -20.79 -22.22
N GLY A 33 -0.22 -20.14 -22.16
CA GLY A 33 -0.07 -18.69 -22.25
C GLY A 33 -0.55 -17.93 -21.01
N LEU A 34 -0.88 -18.64 -19.93
CA LEU A 34 -1.46 -18.04 -18.71
C LEU A 34 -0.37 -17.75 -17.67
N ILE A 35 -0.52 -16.63 -16.95
CA ILE A 35 0.27 -16.38 -15.74
C ILE A 35 -0.22 -17.32 -14.65
N VAL A 36 0.70 -18.10 -14.07
CA VAL A 36 0.38 -19.06 -13.00
C VAL A 36 0.82 -18.55 -11.62
N GLU A 37 1.77 -17.63 -11.59
CA GLU A 37 2.27 -17.00 -10.37
C GLU A 37 2.63 -15.55 -10.65
N ALA A 38 2.33 -14.65 -9.70
CA ALA A 38 2.81 -13.28 -9.74
C ALA A 38 3.17 -12.79 -8.34
N THR A 39 4.25 -12.02 -8.26
CA THR A 39 4.62 -11.28 -7.05
C THR A 39 4.65 -9.79 -7.34
N SER A 40 4.16 -8.98 -6.40
CA SER A 40 4.27 -7.53 -6.43
C SER A 40 4.71 -7.06 -5.05
N GLU A 41 5.72 -6.19 -5.03
CA GLU A 41 6.17 -5.47 -3.85
C GLU A 41 5.96 -3.97 -4.12
N GLN A 42 5.30 -3.29 -3.18
CA GLN A 42 5.16 -1.84 -3.21
C GLN A 42 5.71 -1.28 -1.92
N GLU A 43 6.52 -0.24 -2.05
CA GLU A 43 7.02 0.56 -0.95
C GLU A 43 6.47 1.97 -1.15
N VAL A 44 5.70 2.46 -0.18
CA VAL A 44 5.11 3.79 -0.18
C VAL A 44 5.55 4.49 1.10
N SER A 45 6.08 5.69 0.97
CA SER A 45 6.45 6.54 2.10
C SER A 45 6.06 7.99 1.84
N GLY A 46 5.82 8.72 2.93
CA GLY A 46 5.50 10.14 2.86
C GLY A 46 4.76 10.58 4.10
N ASP A 47 3.98 11.64 3.98
CA ASP A 47 3.32 12.28 5.10
C ASP A 47 1.82 12.33 4.89
N MET A 48 1.08 12.04 5.96
CA MET A 48 -0.33 12.38 6.08
C MET A 48 -0.45 13.71 6.81
N VAL A 49 -0.95 14.71 6.11
CA VAL A 49 -1.15 16.06 6.61
C VAL A 49 -2.63 16.27 6.92
N VAL A 50 -2.94 16.74 8.12
CA VAL A 50 -4.31 16.95 8.59
C VAL A 50 -4.54 18.43 8.88
N ASN A 51 -5.64 18.97 8.36
CA ASN A 51 -6.07 20.37 8.53
C ASN A 51 -4.93 21.37 8.25
N ASP A 52 -4.41 21.38 7.01
CA ASP A 52 -3.41 22.35 6.54
C ASP A 52 -2.13 22.39 7.41
N GLY A 53 -1.64 21.22 7.82
CA GLY A 53 -0.40 21.09 8.60
C GLY A 53 -0.58 21.12 10.12
N ALA A 54 -1.80 21.22 10.64
CA ALA A 54 -2.05 21.18 12.08
C ALA A 54 -1.54 19.88 12.73
N MET A 55 -1.60 18.76 12.00
CA MET A 55 -0.93 17.52 12.36
C MET A 55 -0.30 16.90 11.12
N THR A 56 0.91 16.36 11.27
CA THR A 56 1.59 15.59 10.22
C THR A 56 2.03 14.26 10.82
N TRP A 57 1.66 13.16 10.17
CA TRP A 57 2.07 11.82 10.58
C TRP A 57 2.81 11.12 9.44
N PRO A 58 4.00 10.56 9.70
CA PRO A 58 4.72 9.81 8.68
C PRO A 58 3.95 8.53 8.35
N LEU A 59 3.81 8.26 7.06
CA LEU A 59 3.31 7.02 6.51
C LEU A 59 4.47 6.22 5.95
N VAL A 60 4.59 4.98 6.43
CA VAL A 60 5.50 3.98 5.85
C VAL A 60 4.69 2.71 5.65
N LEU A 61 4.46 2.36 4.39
CA LEU A 61 3.71 1.18 4.00
C LEU A 61 4.56 0.32 3.07
N THR A 62 4.69 -0.95 3.42
CA THR A 62 5.24 -1.96 2.52
C THR A 62 4.17 -3.02 2.31
N THR A 63 3.79 -3.24 1.04
CA THR A 63 2.88 -4.32 0.68
C THR A 63 3.62 -5.37 -0.12
N LYS A 64 3.36 -6.65 0.20
CA LYS A 64 3.83 -7.80 -0.57
C LYS A 64 2.62 -8.63 -0.94
N THR A 65 2.36 -8.72 -2.22
CA THR A 65 1.27 -9.51 -2.78
C THR A 65 1.84 -10.68 -3.53
N MET A 66 1.37 -11.87 -3.20
CA MET A 66 1.65 -13.10 -3.93
C MET A 66 0.32 -13.65 -4.42
N VAL A 67 0.24 -13.92 -5.71
CA VAL A 67 -0.93 -14.55 -6.33
C VAL A 67 -0.47 -15.85 -6.95
N THR A 68 -1.09 -16.94 -6.52
CA THR A 68 -0.97 -18.25 -7.15
C THR A 68 -2.32 -18.58 -7.75
N MET A 69 -2.34 -18.90 -9.04
CA MET A 69 -3.57 -19.32 -9.71
C MET A 69 -3.68 -20.84 -9.66
N GLU A 70 -4.70 -21.34 -8.96
CA GLU A 70 -5.06 -22.75 -8.99
C GLU A 70 -5.95 -23.03 -10.20
N LYS A 71 -5.68 -24.14 -10.90
CA LYS A 71 -6.46 -24.60 -12.06
C LYS A 71 -7.73 -25.31 -11.64
#